data_AF-A0A396ME63-F1
#
_entry.id   AF-A0A396ME63-F1
#
_cell.length_a   1.000
_cell.length_b   1.000
_cell.length_c   1.000
_cell.angle_alpha   90.00
_cell.angle_beta   90.00
_cell.angle_gamma   90.00
#
_symmetry.space_group_name_H-M   'P 1'
#
loop_
_entity.id
_entity.type
_entity.pdbx_description
1 polymer ?
#
loop_
_entity_poly.entity_id
_entity_poly.type
_entity_poly.pdbx_seq_one_letter_code
_entity_poly.pdbx_strand_id
1 'polypeptide(L)'
;MKTAVEIIESEVSLPIAISQAKEFILSGEIDPLKVWANMSRFKKMIEALQEDAEIKDYALRELSKYGKEHQVSDCKLEQFEAGVKYDYTVCGDGTLDELYKMRNAVNMDIKDRESMLRGIPENATLADADTGEILRHPIRTSKTTIKTTFKK
;
A
#
# COMPACT_ATOMS: atom_id res chain seq x y z
N MET A 1 -13.67 13.42 33.66
CA MET A 1 -12.80 12.64 32.77
C MET A 1 -13.58 12.46 31.48
N LYS A 2 -13.02 12.82 30.34
CA LYS A 2 -13.71 12.60 29.06
C LYS A 2 -13.81 11.10 28.78
N THR A 3 -14.99 10.64 28.40
CA THR A 3 -15.26 9.24 28.03
C THR A 3 -14.52 8.88 26.74
N ALA A 4 -14.38 7.58 26.46
CA ALA A 4 -13.78 7.12 25.19
C ALA A 4 -14.54 7.66 23.96
N VAL A 5 -15.85 7.90 24.10
CA VAL A 5 -16.73 8.50 23.09
C VAL A 5 -16.33 9.96 22.82
N GLU A 6 -16.15 10.78 23.86
CA GLU A 6 -15.76 12.20 23.73
C GLU A 6 -14.34 12.41 23.16
N ILE A 7 -13.49 11.39 23.20
CA ILE A 7 -12.14 11.40 22.59
C ILE A 7 -12.22 11.01 21.10
N ILE A 8 -13.13 10.10 20.76
CA ILE A 8 -13.39 9.70 19.37
C ILE A 8 -14.10 10.83 18.61
N GLU A 9 -14.94 11.61 19.30
CA GLU A 9 -15.75 12.69 18.71
C GLU A 9 -15.06 14.05 18.64
N SER A 10 -13.84 14.22 19.17
CA SER A 10 -13.17 15.53 19.09
C SER A 10 -12.66 15.77 17.67
N GLU A 11 -13.37 16.62 16.93
CA GLU A 11 -13.03 17.08 15.57
C GLU A 11 -11.79 17.99 15.57
N VAL A 12 -10.63 17.49 16.02
CA VAL A 12 -9.37 18.14 15.68
C VAL A 12 -9.11 17.81 14.22
N SER A 13 -9.21 18.83 13.36
CA SER A 13 -8.88 18.73 11.94
C SER A 13 -7.57 17.96 11.75
N LEU A 14 -7.58 16.90 10.94
CA LEU A 14 -6.43 16.01 10.73
C LEU A 14 -5.10 16.76 10.50
N PRO A 15 -5.03 17.84 9.69
CA PRO A 15 -3.80 18.63 9.53
C PRO A 15 -3.25 19.24 10.83
N ILE A 16 -4.13 19.69 11.74
CA ILE A 16 -3.75 20.28 13.01
C ILE A 16 -3.19 19.19 13.93
N ALA A 17 -3.89 18.06 14.03
CA ALA A 17 -3.45 16.92 14.84
C ALA A 17 -2.10 16.38 14.36
N ILE A 18 -1.89 16.27 13.04
CA ILE A 18 -0.61 15.85 12.45
C ILE A 18 0.51 16.83 12.80
N SER A 19 0.24 18.13 12.70
CA SER A 19 1.24 19.17 12.97
C SER A 19 1.68 19.16 14.44
N GLN A 20 0.72 19.09 15.37
CA GLN A 20 1.00 19.01 16.81
C GLN A 20 1.76 17.72 17.17
N ALA A 21 1.30 16.56 16.68
CA ALA A 21 1.99 15.29 16.93
C ALA A 21 3.44 15.31 16.40
N LYS A 22 3.66 15.91 15.23
CA LYS A 22 5.00 16.08 14.65
C LYS A 22 5.90 16.92 15.56
N GLU A 23 5.40 18.02 16.11
CA GLU A 23 6.17 18.87 17.02
C GLU A 23 6.65 18.11 18.26
N PHE A 24 5.75 17.37 18.94
CA PHE A 24 6.12 16.56 20.13
C PHE A 24 7.13 15.45 19.83
N ILE A 25 7.03 14.81 18.66
CA ILE A 25 7.96 13.75 18.26
C ILE A 25 9.34 14.34 17.95
N LEU A 26 9.39 15.49 17.28
CA LEU A 26 10.63 16.13 16.86
C LEU A 26 11.30 16.92 17.99
N SER A 27 10.56 17.37 19.01
CA SER A 27 11.12 18.02 20.20
C SER A 27 11.96 17.07 21.07
N GLY A 28 11.80 15.75 20.88
CA GLY A 28 12.52 14.73 21.64
C GLY A 28 11.93 14.46 23.02
N GLU A 29 10.79 15.06 23.36
CA GLU A 29 10.06 14.79 24.61
C GLU A 29 9.59 13.33 24.70
N ILE A 30 9.34 12.69 23.55
CA ILE A 30 8.92 11.30 23.44
C ILE A 30 9.93 10.53 22.59
N ASP A 31 10.34 9.35 23.06
CA ASP A 31 11.22 8.43 22.33
C ASP A 31 10.63 8.09 20.94
N PRO A 32 11.27 8.53 19.84
CA PRO A 32 10.75 8.33 18.49
C PRO A 32 10.57 6.86 18.11
N LEU A 33 11.38 5.94 18.66
CA LEU A 33 11.26 4.52 18.38
C LEU A 33 10.04 3.91 19.09
N LYS A 34 9.75 4.34 20.32
CA LYS A 34 8.51 3.95 21.02
C LYS A 34 7.29 4.47 20.28
N VAL A 35 7.31 5.74 19.84
CA VAL A 35 6.22 6.31 19.04
C VAL A 35 6.04 5.52 17.74
N TRP A 36 7.12 5.25 17.01
CA TRP A 36 7.08 4.46 15.77
C TRP A 36 6.47 3.06 15.99
N ALA A 37 6.91 2.36 17.03
CA ALA A 37 6.38 1.04 17.36
C ALA A 37 4.89 1.08 17.71
N ASN A 38 4.45 2.10 18.48
CA ASN A 38 3.05 2.28 18.84
C ASN A 38 2.19 2.66 17.63
N MET A 39 2.63 3.60 16.78
CA MET A 39 1.95 3.93 15.52
C MET A 39 1.78 2.69 14.64
N SER A 40 2.81 1.85 14.55
CA SER A 40 2.73 0.59 13.80
C SER A 40 1.68 -0.36 14.38
N ARG A 41 1.57 -0.46 15.72
CA ARG A 41 0.54 -1.26 16.40
C ARG A 41 -0.86 -0.73 16.13
N PHE A 42 -1.08 0.58 16.30
CA PHE A 42 -2.38 1.21 16.07
C PHE A 42 -2.81 1.08 14.62
N LYS A 43 -1.91 1.30 13.67
CA LYS A 43 -2.18 1.09 12.25
C LYS A 43 -2.69 -0.34 12.00
N LYS A 44 -1.97 -1.36 12.48
CA LYS A 44 -2.37 -2.76 12.32
C LYS A 44 -3.72 -3.06 12.99
N MET A 45 -3.98 -2.48 14.16
CA MET A 45 -5.24 -2.66 14.88
C MET A 45 -6.42 -2.02 14.12
N ILE A 46 -6.27 -0.78 13.66
CA ILE A 46 -7.29 -0.06 12.90
C ILE A 46 -7.57 -0.78 11.58
N GLU A 47 -6.53 -1.19 10.85
CA GLU A 47 -6.67 -1.99 9.62
C GLU A 47 -7.43 -3.30 9.90
N ALA A 48 -7.11 -4.01 10.99
CA ALA A 48 -7.80 -5.25 11.35
C ALA A 48 -9.28 -5.03 11.68
N LEU A 49 -9.62 -3.97 12.42
CA LEU A 49 -11.01 -3.62 12.73
C LEU A 49 -11.79 -3.15 11.49
N GLN A 50 -11.13 -2.39 10.62
CA GLN A 50 -11.72 -1.96 9.36
C GLN A 50 -11.95 -3.11 8.41
N GLU A 51 -11.12 -4.16 8.45
CA GLU A 51 -11.22 -5.38 7.64
C GLU A 51 -12.16 -6.45 8.23
N ASP A 52 -12.58 -6.29 9.49
CA ASP A 52 -13.49 -7.23 10.16
C ASP A 52 -14.86 -7.27 9.50
N ALA A 53 -15.36 -8.48 9.23
CA ALA A 53 -16.60 -8.67 8.48
C ALA A 53 -17.84 -8.18 9.23
N GLU A 54 -17.89 -8.38 10.55
CA GLU A 54 -19.03 -7.96 11.38
C GLU A 54 -19.07 -6.43 11.50
N ILE A 55 -17.92 -5.80 11.70
CA ILE A 55 -17.81 -4.33 11.77
C ILE A 55 -18.18 -3.70 10.42
N LYS A 56 -17.67 -4.22 9.31
CA LYS A 56 -18.01 -3.73 7.96
C LYS A 56 -19.50 -3.82 7.67
N ASP A 57 -20.10 -4.98 7.92
CA ASP A 57 -21.53 -5.22 7.70
C ASP A 57 -22.39 -4.29 8.56
N TYR A 58 -22.03 -4.08 9.82
CA TYR A 58 -22.72 -3.13 10.69
C TYR A 58 -22.62 -1.68 10.17
N ALA A 59 -21.42 -1.23 9.79
CA ALA A 59 -21.21 0.11 9.26
C ALA A 59 -21.94 0.35 7.92
N LEU A 60 -21.96 -0.64 7.03
CA LEU A 60 -22.69 -0.58 5.76
C LEU A 60 -24.21 -0.52 5.96
N ARG A 61 -24.74 -1.29 6.92
CA ARG A 61 -26.16 -1.20 7.31
C ARG A 61 -26.51 0.18 7.83
N GLU A 62 -25.64 0.77 8.65
CA GLU A 62 -25.86 2.13 9.14
C GLU A 62 -25.84 3.15 7.99
N LEU A 63 -24.83 3.08 7.12
CA LEU A 63 -24.71 3.97 5.95
C LEU A 63 -25.93 3.88 5.03
N SER A 64 -26.48 2.67 4.84
CA SER A 64 -27.64 2.44 3.96
C SER A 64 -28.90 3.24 4.37
N LYS A 65 -29.00 3.67 5.64
CA LYS A 65 -30.09 4.52 6.13
C LYS A 65 -30.04 5.94 5.55
N TYR A 66 -28.87 6.39 5.12
CA TYR A 66 -28.63 7.72 4.57
C TYR A 66 -28.59 7.73 3.03
N GLY A 67 -28.66 6.56 2.39
CA GLY A 67 -28.54 6.38 0.95
C GLY A 67 -27.19 5.82 0.54
N LYS A 68 -26.65 6.28 -0.61
CA LYS A 68 -25.36 5.82 -1.14
C LYS A 68 -24.15 6.47 -0.48
N GLU A 69 -24.32 7.69 0.03
CA GLU A 69 -23.26 8.48 0.63
C GLU A 69 -23.74 9.24 1.87
N HIS A 70 -22.83 9.49 2.80
CA HIS A 70 -23.08 10.27 4.00
C HIS A 70 -21.80 11.01 4.42
N GLN A 71 -21.94 12.28 4.81
CA GLN A 71 -20.84 13.07 5.35
C GLN A 71 -20.84 12.95 6.87
N VAL A 72 -19.72 12.49 7.44
CA VAL A 72 -19.49 12.43 8.89
C VAL A 72 -18.24 13.25 9.19
N SER A 73 -18.41 14.38 9.89
CA SER A 73 -17.33 15.34 10.16
C SER A 73 -16.60 15.76 8.87
N ASP A 74 -15.29 15.55 8.78
CA ASP A 74 -14.46 15.83 7.60
C ASP A 74 -14.38 14.67 6.59
N CYS A 75 -15.09 13.56 6.84
CA CYS A 75 -15.06 12.35 6.03
C CYS A 75 -16.34 12.15 5.21
N LYS A 76 -16.20 11.99 3.89
CA LYS A 76 -17.27 11.50 3.02
C LYS A 76 -17.25 9.98 2.97
N LEU A 77 -18.30 9.33 3.44
CA LEU A 77 -18.49 7.88 3.38
C LEU A 77 -19.38 7.55 2.19
N GLU A 78 -18.96 6.61 1.35
CA GLU A 78 -19.72 6.18 0.17
C GLU A 78 -19.67 4.65 0.07
N GLN A 79 -20.83 4.04 -0.18
CA GLN A 79 -20.90 2.63 -0.51
C GLN A 79 -20.45 2.44 -1.97
N PHE A 80 -19.39 1.66 -2.18
CA PHE A 80 -18.92 1.32 -3.50
C PHE A 80 -18.53 -0.16 -3.59
N GLU A 81 -18.56 -0.71 -4.81
CA GLU A 81 -18.09 -2.07 -5.08
C GLU A 81 -16.58 -2.05 -5.32
N ALA A 82 -15.82 -2.56 -4.35
CA ALA A 82 -14.38 -2.69 -4.46
C ALA A 82 -13.99 -4.06 -5.03
N GLY A 83 -12.93 -4.10 -5.85
CA GLY A 83 -12.28 -5.36 -6.21
C GLY A 83 -13.06 -6.25 -7.19
N VAL A 84 -13.93 -5.66 -8.02
CA VAL A 84 -14.58 -6.37 -9.13
C VAL A 84 -13.51 -6.98 -10.03
N LYS A 85 -13.49 -8.31 -10.08
CA LYS A 85 -12.59 -9.09 -10.94
C LYS A 85 -13.44 -9.88 -11.91
N TYR A 86 -13.06 -9.85 -13.17
CA TYR A 86 -13.66 -10.67 -14.21
C TYR A 86 -12.78 -11.89 -14.43
N ASP A 87 -13.39 -13.06 -14.41
CA ASP A 87 -12.76 -14.28 -14.87
C ASP A 87 -12.96 -14.38 -16.39
N TYR A 88 -11.91 -14.09 -17.15
CA TYR A 88 -11.95 -14.19 -18.61
C TYR A 88 -11.64 -15.60 -19.12
N THR A 89 -11.23 -16.53 -18.24
CA THR A 89 -10.92 -17.91 -18.64
C THR A 89 -12.17 -18.68 -19.08
N VAL A 90 -13.33 -18.29 -18.56
CA VAL A 90 -14.63 -18.87 -18.92
C VAL A 90 -15.20 -18.31 -20.22
N CYS A 91 -14.57 -17.29 -20.82
CA CYS A 91 -15.04 -16.67 -22.06
C CYS A 91 -14.74 -17.54 -23.30
N GLY A 92 -13.87 -18.53 -23.20
CA GLY A 92 -13.51 -19.41 -24.32
C GLY A 92 -12.78 -18.69 -25.46
N ASP A 93 -12.12 -17.55 -25.17
CA ASP A 93 -11.40 -16.75 -26.16
C ASP A 93 -9.97 -17.28 -26.34
N GLY A 94 -9.76 -18.09 -27.38
CA GLY A 94 -8.45 -18.62 -27.71
C GLY A 94 -7.40 -17.56 -28.09
N THR A 95 -7.83 -16.38 -28.56
CA THR A 95 -6.89 -15.28 -28.85
C THR A 95 -6.33 -14.72 -27.55
N LEU A 96 -7.20 -14.52 -26.56
CA LEU A 96 -6.79 -14.02 -25.25
C LEU A 96 -5.87 -15.01 -24.53
N ASP A 97 -6.14 -16.30 -24.64
CA ASP A 97 -5.29 -17.35 -24.07
C ASP A 97 -3.87 -17.33 -24.66
N GLU A 98 -3.74 -17.22 -25.99
CA GLU A 98 -2.43 -17.10 -26.64
C GLU A 98 -1.72 -15.80 -26.25
N LEU A 99 -2.45 -14.68 -26.14
CA LEU A 99 -1.90 -13.42 -25.64
C LEU A 99 -1.37 -13.55 -24.21
N TYR A 100 -2.05 -14.28 -23.32
CA TYR A 100 -1.55 -14.54 -21.97
C TYR A 100 -0.31 -15.42 -21.96
N LYS A 101 -0.24 -16.46 -22.80
CA LYS A 101 0.96 -17.30 -22.94
C LYS A 101 2.15 -16.47 -23.43
N MET A 102 1.97 -15.69 -24.49
CA MET A 102 3.01 -14.80 -25.03
C MET A 102 3.46 -13.78 -23.99
N ARG A 103 2.53 -13.12 -23.30
CA ARG A 103 2.86 -12.17 -22.22
C ARG A 103 3.68 -12.83 -21.12
N ASN A 104 3.33 -14.04 -20.72
CA ASN A 104 4.05 -14.75 -19.66
C ASN A 104 5.47 -15.13 -20.10
N ALA A 105 5.65 -15.60 -21.34
CA ALA A 105 6.97 -15.89 -21.90
C ALA A 105 7.85 -14.63 -21.96
N VAL A 106 7.32 -13.55 -22.55
CA VAL A 106 8.04 -12.26 -22.63
C VAL A 106 8.39 -11.72 -21.24
N ASN A 107 7.49 -11.87 -20.25
CA ASN A 107 7.79 -11.46 -18.88
C ASN A 107 8.91 -12.27 -18.23
N MET A 108 9.07 -13.56 -18.59
CA MET A 108 10.21 -14.36 -18.14
C MET A 108 11.50 -13.86 -18.79
N ASP A 109 11.50 -13.66 -20.10
CA ASP A 109 12.65 -13.13 -20.85
C ASP A 109 13.10 -11.76 -20.32
N ILE A 110 12.15 -10.88 -20.00
CA ILE A 110 12.43 -9.57 -19.37
C ILE A 110 13.12 -9.76 -18.02
N LYS A 111 12.60 -10.64 -17.16
CA LYS A 111 13.19 -10.89 -15.83
C LYS A 111 14.61 -11.42 -15.93
N ASP A 112 14.86 -12.31 -16.87
CA ASP A 112 16.19 -12.88 -17.11
C ASP A 112 17.15 -11.81 -17.63
N ARG A 113 16.71 -10.98 -18.59
CA ARG A 113 17.51 -9.84 -19.09
C ARG A 113 17.81 -8.83 -17.99
N GLU A 114 16.83 -8.46 -17.18
CA GLU A 114 17.04 -7.56 -16.03
C GLU A 114 18.00 -8.17 -14.99
N SER A 115 17.91 -9.48 -14.75
CA SER A 115 18.82 -10.17 -13.84
C SER A 115 20.25 -10.15 -14.36
N MET A 116 20.45 -10.36 -15.66
CA MET A 116 21.75 -10.21 -16.31
C MET A 116 22.29 -8.78 -16.15
N LEU A 117 21.47 -7.75 -16.43
CA LEU A 117 21.87 -6.35 -16.29
C LEU A 117 22.28 -6.00 -14.84
N ARG A 118 21.53 -6.50 -13.85
CA ARG A 118 21.90 -6.35 -12.42
C ARG A 118 23.22 -7.05 -12.08
N GLY A 119 23.61 -8.08 -12.82
CA GLY A 119 24.87 -8.80 -12.65
C GLY A 119 26.10 -8.08 -13.22
N ILE A 120 25.93 -7.05 -14.05
CA ILE A 120 27.06 -6.24 -14.55
C ILE A 120 27.68 -5.48 -13.36
N PRO A 121 29.01 -5.47 -13.16
CA PRO A 121 29.62 -4.68 -12.09
C PRO A 121 29.33 -3.17 -12.24
N GLU A 122 29.13 -2.45 -11.13
CA GLU A 122 28.69 -1.03 -11.13
C GLU A 122 29.57 -0.09 -11.98
N ASN A 123 30.89 -0.36 -12.02
CA ASN A 123 31.86 0.46 -12.76
C ASN A 123 32.28 -0.14 -14.11
N ALA A 124 31.56 -1.15 -14.59
CA ALA A 124 31.87 -1.85 -15.84
C ALA A 124 30.82 -1.60 -16.91
N THR A 125 31.26 -1.74 -18.17
CA THR A 125 30.38 -1.79 -19.34
C THR A 125 30.64 -3.08 -20.08
N LEU A 126 29.58 -3.77 -20.48
CA LEU A 126 29.64 -5.00 -21.27
C LEU A 126 29.18 -4.69 -22.70
N ALA A 127 29.94 -5.08 -23.71
CA ALA A 127 29.47 -5.03 -25.08
C ALA A 127 28.68 -6.31 -25.39
N ASP A 128 27.45 -6.17 -25.87
CA ASP A 128 26.64 -7.28 -26.37
C ASP A 128 27.24 -7.77 -27.70
N ALA A 129 27.58 -9.05 -27.77
CA ALA A 129 28.33 -9.62 -28.89
C ALA A 129 27.50 -9.67 -30.19
N ASP A 130 26.17 -9.73 -30.07
CA ASP A 130 25.26 -9.89 -31.21
C ASP A 130 24.73 -8.55 -31.71
N THR A 131 24.41 -7.63 -30.79
CA THR A 131 23.83 -6.32 -31.15
C THR A 131 24.84 -5.19 -31.21
N GLY A 132 26.03 -5.36 -30.64
CA GLY A 132 27.04 -4.30 -30.48
C GLY A 132 26.66 -3.23 -29.45
N GLU A 133 25.58 -3.43 -28.69
CA GLU A 133 25.12 -2.50 -27.67
C GLU A 133 26.06 -2.48 -26.46
N ILE A 134 26.25 -1.30 -25.87
CA ILE A 134 27.01 -1.15 -24.63
C ILE A 134 26.04 -1.20 -23.45
N LEU A 135 26.04 -2.32 -22.74
CA LEU A 135 25.25 -2.57 -21.54
C LEU A 135 25.96 -2.04 -20.29
N ARG A 136 25.17 -1.52 -19.35
CA ARG A 136 25.66 -0.90 -18.11
C ARG A 136 24.86 -1.40 -16.92
N HIS A 137 25.47 -1.35 -15.74
CA HIS A 137 24.76 -1.62 -14.50
C HIS A 137 23.56 -0.66 -14.31
N PRO A 138 22.39 -1.14 -13.87
CA PRO A 138 21.22 -0.30 -13.62
C PRO A 138 21.47 0.66 -12.44
N ILE A 139 20.94 1.88 -12.52
CA ILE A 139 21.06 2.85 -11.42
C ILE A 139 20.23 2.37 -10.23
N ARG A 140 20.91 2.01 -9.14
CA ARG A 140 20.24 1.63 -7.90
C ARG A 140 19.76 2.88 -7.15
N THR A 141 18.45 2.99 -6.96
CA THR A 141 17.84 3.98 -6.04
C THR A 141 17.20 3.24 -4.88
N SER A 142 17.47 3.67 -3.64
CA SER A 142 16.86 3.09 -2.45
C SER A 142 16.46 4.17 -1.45
N LYS A 143 15.42 3.88 -0.66
CA LYS A 143 14.99 4.70 0.47
C LYS A 143 15.23 3.90 1.74
N THR A 144 15.93 4.47 2.71
CA THR A 144 16.08 3.87 4.04
C THR A 144 14.80 4.09 4.83
N THR A 145 14.22 3.03 5.38
CA THR A 145 12.98 3.08 6.18
C THR A 145 13.02 2.03 7.30
N ILE A 146 12.16 2.18 8.30
CA ILE A 146 12.07 1.25 9.44
C ILE A 146 11.08 0.13 9.10
N LYS A 147 11.58 -1.13 9.06
CA LYS A 147 10.73 -2.32 8.95
C LYS A 147 10.24 -2.75 10.34
N THR A 148 8.93 -2.65 10.59
CA THR A 148 8.33 -3.16 11.83
C THR A 148 7.90 -4.63 11.64
N THR A 149 8.31 -5.51 12.57
CA THR A 149 7.85 -6.91 12.62
C THR A 149 7.24 -7.18 13.99
N PHE A 150 6.05 -7.79 14.01
CA PHE A 150 5.39 -8.18 15.26
C PHE A 150 5.78 -9.61 15.60
N LYS A 151 6.11 -9.87 16.89
CA LYS A 151 6.23 -11.24 17.37
C LYS A 151 4.89 -11.95 17.20
N LYS A 152 4.93 -13.17 16.67
CA LYS A 152 3.77 -14.06 16.61
C LYS A 152 3.42 -14.55 18.01
#